data_AF-A0A9W8QX91-F1
#
_entry.id   AF-A0A9W8QX91-F1
#
_cell.length_a   1.000
_cell.length_b   1.000
_cell.length_c   1.000
_cell.angle_alpha   90.00
_cell.angle_beta   90.00
_cell.angle_gamma   90.00
#
_symmetry.space_group_name_H-M   'P 1'
#
loop_
_entity.id
_entity.type
_entity.pdbx_description
1 polymer ?
#
loop_
_entity_poly.entity_id
_entity_poly.type
_entity_poly.pdbx_seq_one_letter_code
_entity_poly.pdbx_strand_id
1 'polypeptide(L)' 'MEAVQYAKALKLKVVGIDISKSQLDDAKSLGADYVINTLEERDYETKIKKITGGGCHAAAVFSASNAAYESAPRTLR' A
#
# COMPACT_ATOMS: atom_id res chain seq x y z
N MET A 1 -10.10 0.67 6.02
CA MET A 1 -10.18 -0.19 4.81
C MET A 1 -11.26 0.23 3.80
N GLU A 2 -11.72 1.48 3.86
CA GLU A 2 -12.69 2.00 2.88
C GLU A 2 -11.99 2.46 1.60
N ALA A 3 -10.78 3.01 1.71
CA ALA A 3 -10.01 3.54 0.58
C ALA A 3 -9.68 2.48 -0.49
N VAL A 4 -9.45 1.23 -0.10
CA VAL A 4 -9.20 0.12 -1.05
C VAL A 4 -10.42 -0.05 -1.95
N GLN A 5 -11.61 -0.19 -1.36
CA GLN A 5 -12.84 -0.40 -2.10
C GLN A 5 -13.17 0.79 -3.00
N TYR A 6 -13.00 2.02 -2.52
CA TYR A 6 -13.18 3.22 -3.36
C TYR A 6 -12.21 3.25 -4.53
N ALA A 7 -10.92 2.99 -4.31
CA ALA A 7 -9.92 2.97 -5.37
C ALA A 7 -10.21 1.86 -6.39
N LYS A 8 -10.69 0.68 -5.94
CA LYS A 8 -11.12 -0.39 -6.85
C LYS A 8 -12.38 -0.03 -7.63
N ALA A 9 -13.36 0.64 -7.03
CA ALA A 9 -14.53 1.17 -7.75
C ALA A 9 -14.13 2.16 -8.85
N LEU A 10 -13.06 2.94 -8.63
CA LEU A 10 -12.45 3.83 -9.62
C LEU A 10 -11.53 3.11 -10.62
N LYS A 11 -11.49 1.77 -10.60
CA LYS A 11 -10.67 0.91 -11.48
C LYS A 11 -9.17 1.20 -11.39
N LEU A 12 -8.71 1.67 -10.23
CA LEU A 12 -7.28 1.89 -9.98
C LEU A 12 -6.58 0.58 -9.59
N LYS A 13 -5.26 0.57 -9.81
CA LYS A 13 -4.35 -0.44 -9.23
C LYS A 13 -4.02 -0.04 -7.80
N VAL A 14 -4.23 -0.95 -6.86
CA VAL A 14 -4.11 -0.70 -5.42
C VAL A 14 -3.03 -1.58 -4.82
N VAL A 15 -2.13 -0.95 -4.06
CA VAL A 15 -1.12 -1.63 -3.25
C VAL A 15 -1.40 -1.30 -1.78
N GLY A 16 -1.72 -2.31 -0.98
CA GLY A 16 -1.86 -2.21 0.47
C GLY A 16 -0.52 -2.38 1.17
N ILE A 17 -0.20 -1.51 2.11
CA ILE A 17 1.00 -1.59 2.96
C ILE A 17 0.59 -1.43 4.41
N ASP A 18 1.05 -2.36 5.26
CA ASP A 18 0.81 -2.37 6.70
C ASP A 18 1.89 -3.26 7.35
N ILE A 19 1.95 -3.28 8.68
CA ILE A 19 2.76 -4.24 9.44
C ILE A 19 1.91 -5.40 9.97
N SER A 20 0.59 -5.21 10.07
CA SER A 20 -0.35 -6.20 10.57
C SER A 20 -0.84 -7.12 9.46
N LYS A 21 -0.59 -8.41 9.61
CA LYS A 21 -1.05 -9.42 8.66
C LYS A 21 -2.57 -9.44 8.50
N SER A 22 -3.34 -9.26 9.58
CA SER A 22 -4.81 -9.25 9.50
C SER A 22 -5.30 -8.10 8.63
N GLN A 23 -4.70 -6.92 8.76
CA GLN A 23 -5.05 -5.75 7.94
C GLN A 23 -4.72 -5.97 6.46
N LEU A 24 -3.62 -6.67 6.16
CA LEU A 24 -3.23 -7.02 4.80
C LEU A 24 -4.17 -8.08 4.20
N ASP A 25 -4.53 -9.11 4.96
CA ASP A 25 -5.48 -10.13 4.54
C ASP A 25 -6.84 -9.52 4.22
N ASP A 26 -7.31 -8.61 5.09
CA ASP A 26 -8.55 -7.89 4.85
C ASP A 26 -8.42 -6.96 3.62
N ALA A 27 -7.34 -6.20 3.46
CA ALA A 27 -7.12 -5.36 2.28
C ALA A 27 -7.13 -6.16 0.98
N LYS A 28 -6.56 -7.37 1.00
CA LYS A 28 -6.60 -8.30 -0.12
C LYS A 28 -8.01 -8.81 -0.40
N SER A 29 -8.79 -9.15 0.64
CA SER A 29 -10.19 -9.57 0.48
C SER A 29 -11.07 -8.47 -0.13
N LEU A 30 -10.75 -7.21 0.15
CA LEU A 30 -11.42 -6.02 -0.40
C LEU A 30 -10.93 -5.62 -1.80
N GLY A 31 -10.00 -6.38 -2.39
CA GLY A 31 -9.59 -6.24 -3.78
C GLY A 31 -8.29 -5.48 -4.01
N ALA A 32 -7.44 -5.28 -3.00
CA ALA A 32 -6.08 -4.82 -3.23
C ALA A 32 -5.32 -5.78 -4.16
N ASP A 33 -4.70 -5.25 -5.22
CA ASP A 33 -3.99 -6.07 -6.23
C ASP A 33 -2.69 -6.66 -5.65
N TYR A 34 -2.06 -5.92 -4.74
CA TYR A 34 -0.87 -6.34 -4.00
C TYR A 34 -0.99 -5.90 -2.55
N VAL A 35 -0.43 -6.71 -1.65
CA VAL A 35 -0.30 -6.38 -0.23
C VAL A 35 1.14 -6.65 0.20
N ILE A 36 1.69 -5.78 1.02
CA ILE A 36 3.09 -5.82 1.44
C ILE A 36 3.17 -5.59 2.95
N ASN A 37 3.91 -6.47 3.62
CA ASN A 37 4.23 -6.29 5.04
C ASN A 37 5.55 -5.52 5.19
N THR A 38 5.51 -4.27 5.62
CA THR A 38 6.72 -3.42 5.69
C THR A 38 7.69 -3.82 6.80
N LEU A 39 7.26 -4.64 7.76
CA LEU A 39 8.13 -5.18 8.81
C LEU A 39 8.93 -6.39 8.31
N GLU A 40 8.31 -7.22 7.48
CA GLU A 40 8.89 -8.45 6.92
C GLU A 40 9.67 -8.17 5.63
N GLU A 41 9.19 -7.25 4.80
CA GLU A 41 9.75 -6.94 3.49
C GLU A 41 10.54 -5.63 3.52
N ARG A 42 11.81 -5.70 3.93
CA ARG A 42 12.69 -4.52 4.04
C ARG A 42 12.92 -3.77 2.73
N ASP A 43 12.74 -4.43 1.59
CA ASP A 43 12.90 -3.89 0.23
C ASP A 43 11.58 -3.42 -0.41
N TYR A 44 10.53 -3.20 0.40
CA TYR A 44 9.19 -2.86 -0.09
C TYR A 44 9.14 -1.66 -1.03
N GLU A 45 9.92 -0.59 -0.79
CA GLU A 45 9.94 0.60 -1.65
C GLU A 45 10.33 0.24 -3.09
N THR A 46 11.38 -0.58 -3.25
CA THR A 46 11.85 -1.05 -4.55
C THR A 46 10.83 -1.98 -5.21
N LYS A 47 10.21 -2.88 -4.43
CA LYS A 47 9.14 -3.76 -4.94
C LYS A 47 7.95 -2.97 -5.45
N ILE A 48 7.49 -1.97 -4.69
CA ILE A 48 6.38 -1.10 -5.08
C ILE A 48 6.71 -0.41 -6.40
N LYS A 49 7.89 0.20 -6.53
CA LYS A 49 8.32 0.87 -7.77
C LYS A 49 8.36 -0.09 -8.95
N LYS A 50 8.83 -1.33 -8.76
CA LYS A 50 8.84 -2.36 -9.81
C LYS A 50 7.42 -2.76 -10.24
N ILE A 51 6.52 -2.99 -9.28
CA ILE A 51 5.13 -3.40 -9.54
C ILE A 51 4.33 -2.27 -10.21
N THR A 52 4.61 -1.03 -9.88
CA THR A 52 3.88 0.16 -10.36
C THR A 52 4.53 0.82 -11.58
N GLY A 53 5.73 0.39 -11.99
CA GLY A 53 6.44 0.97 -13.13
C GLY A 53 7.08 2.33 -12.85
N GLY A 54 7.49 2.59 -11.60
CA GLY A 54 8.20 3.80 -11.20
C GLY A 54 7.78 4.36 -9.83
N GLY A 55 6.64 3.94 -9.30
CA GLY A 55 6.07 4.41 -8.04
C GLY A 55 4.56 4.61 -8.11
N CYS A 56 3.92 4.69 -6.96
CA CYS A 56 2.49 5.01 -6.86
C CYS A 56 2.22 6.45 -7.30
N HIS A 57 1.09 6.67 -7.97
CA HIS A 57 0.65 8.02 -8.37
C HIS A 57 0.13 8.86 -7.18
N ALA A 58 -0.39 8.17 -6.16
CA ALA A 58 -0.90 8.78 -4.94
C ALA A 58 -0.76 7.79 -3.79
N ALA A 59 -0.71 8.32 -2.57
CA ALA A 59 -0.72 7.55 -1.32
C ALA A 59 -1.72 8.16 -0.36
N ALA A 60 -2.51 7.31 0.30
CA ALA A 60 -3.42 7.71 1.37
C ALA A 60 -2.99 7.02 2.67
N VAL A 61 -2.59 7.81 3.65
CA VAL A 61 -2.07 7.31 4.94
C VAL A 61 -3.17 7.40 5.98
N PHE A 62 -3.59 6.25 6.51
CA PHE A 62 -4.59 6.15 7.59
C PHE A 62 -3.97 5.74 8.93
N SER A 63 -2.68 5.41 8.93
CA SER A 63 -1.94 5.08 10.14
C SER A 63 -1.63 6.34 10.94
N ALA A 64 -1.71 6.25 12.27
CA ALA A 64 -1.23 7.29 13.18
C ALA A 64 0.29 7.19 13.46
N SER A 65 1.02 6.35 12.72
CA SER A 65 2.46 6.12 12.91
C SER A 65 3.31 7.11 12.11
N ASN A 66 4.25 7.78 12.78
CA ASN A 66 5.27 8.61 12.12
C ASN A 66 6.02 7.84 11.03
N ALA A 67 6.33 6.56 11.26
CA ALA A 67 7.02 5.72 10.28
C ALA A 67 6.21 5.55 8.98
N ALA A 68 4.87 5.50 9.07
CA ALA A 68 4.01 5.43 7.90
C ALA A 68 4.04 6.74 7.09
N TYR A 69 4.02 7.89 7.77
CA TYR A 69 4.15 9.20 7.12
C TYR A 69 5.53 9.40 6.47
N GLU A 70 6.60 8.90 7.09
CA GLU A 70 7.95 9.00 6.52
C GLU A 70 8.19 8.07 5.33
N SER A 71 7.54 6.91 5.32
CA SER A 71 7.71 5.90 4.25
C SER A 71 6.82 6.16 3.04
N ALA A 72 5.58 6.62 3.25
CA ALA A 72 4.61 6.79 2.17
C ALA A 72 5.12 7.65 0.99
N PRO A 73 5.76 8.82 1.20
CA PRO A 73 6.30 9.62 0.10
C PRO A 73 7.34 8.88 -0.75
N ARG A 74 8.11 7.95 -0.17
CA ARG A 74 9.15 7.20 -0.88
C ARG A 74 8.60 6.15 -1.83
N THR A 75 7.33 5.78 -1.63
CA THR A 75 6.60 4.85 -2.51
C THR A 75 6.01 5.54 -3.74
N LEU A 76 6.00 6.87 -3.77
CA LEU A 76 5.50 7.68 -4.89
C LEU A 76 6.53 7.78 -6.03
N ARG A 77 6.04 8.16 -7.21
CA ARG A 77 6.84 8.52 -8.39
C ARG A 77 7.07 10.02 -8.50
#